data_AF-A0A2W6ZU35-F1
#
_entry.id   AF-A0A2W6ZU35-F1
#
_cell.length_a   1.000
_cell.length_b   1.000
_cell.length_c   1.000
_cell.angle_alpha   90.00
_cell.angle_beta   90.00
_cell.angle_gamma   90.00
#
_symmetry.space_group_name_H-M   'P 1'
#
loop_
_entity.id
_entity.type
_entity.pdbx_description
1 polymer ?
#
loop_
_entity_poly.entity_id
_entity_poly.type
_entity_poly.pdbx_seq_one_letter_code
_entity_poly.pdbx_strand_id
1 'polypeptide(L)'
;MLSPLTQLTKNSFLRRGLYGLLAAVMAITIGLSTPTPSQASIFDLIFQGIRYVQLGNLSDQDEVNLGGQIDRQLKAQGVRVYNRNSGVSAYINEIGQRLASSSDRPNIPYTFQVVDDDSVNAFATAGGFVYIQTGLIKAAANEAELAGVMAHEIGHITGRHAINQMRQQALASGVAGALEVRQDALVNIGVQLALQLPNSREAEYDADRRGFNNLGRAGYDTRGFITFMQKLEGGSSAEFLSSHPNPGNRVSNLQSMNSAGTYPNNGVGTDANAYRNRIRGL
;
A
#
# COMPACT_ATOMS: atom_id res chain seq x y z
N MET A 1 -46.03 45.21 7.52
CA MET A 1 -45.34 44.64 6.34
C MET A 1 -45.28 43.13 6.49
N LEU A 2 -45.80 42.36 5.53
CA LEU A 2 -45.73 40.89 5.58
C LEU A 2 -44.29 40.43 5.33
N SER A 3 -43.86 39.35 6.01
CA SER A 3 -42.50 38.83 5.85
C SER A 3 -42.29 38.33 4.41
N PRO A 4 -41.06 38.37 3.87
CA PRO A 4 -40.77 37.92 2.51
C PRO A 4 -41.27 36.49 2.22
N LEU A 5 -41.21 35.62 3.23
CA LEU A 5 -41.71 34.24 3.18
C LEU A 5 -43.24 34.16 3.08
N THR A 6 -43.98 35.09 3.67
CA THR A 6 -45.45 35.11 3.56
C THR A 6 -45.94 35.64 2.22
N GLN A 7 -45.14 36.46 1.52
CA GLN A 7 -45.48 36.93 0.17
C GLN A 7 -45.26 35.84 -0.90
N LEU A 8 -44.24 35.00 -0.71
CA LEU A 8 -43.94 33.84 -1.57
C LEU A 8 -45.05 32.77 -1.55
N THR A 9 -45.73 32.56 -0.41
CA THR A 9 -46.76 31.52 -0.30
C THR A 9 -48.12 31.94 -0.86
N LYS A 10 -48.44 33.24 -0.86
CA LYS A 10 -49.72 33.77 -1.38
C LYS A 10 -49.72 34.11 -2.87
N ASN A 11 -48.56 34.38 -3.46
CA ASN A 11 -48.47 34.78 -4.87
C ASN A 11 -48.02 33.62 -5.77
N SER A 12 -48.98 33.05 -6.51
CA SER A 12 -48.76 31.91 -7.39
C SER A 12 -47.77 32.19 -8.52
N PHE A 13 -47.64 33.45 -8.96
CA PHE A 13 -46.67 33.86 -9.98
C PHE A 13 -45.23 33.82 -9.44
N LEU A 14 -44.99 34.39 -8.25
CA LEU A 14 -43.68 34.36 -7.60
C LEU A 14 -43.24 32.93 -7.27
N ARG A 15 -44.17 32.08 -6.83
CA ARG A 15 -43.89 30.67 -6.52
C ARG A 15 -43.49 29.87 -7.78
N ARG A 16 -44.18 30.08 -8.91
CA ARG A 16 -43.84 29.46 -10.20
C ARG A 16 -42.47 29.92 -10.71
N GLY A 17 -42.14 31.21 -10.54
CA GLY A 17 -40.81 31.73 -10.85
C GLY A 17 -39.70 31.08 -10.03
N LEU A 18 -39.91 30.92 -8.72
CA LEU A 18 -38.94 30.27 -7.82
C LEU A 18 -38.74 28.78 -8.17
N TYR A 19 -39.80 28.03 -8.47
CA TYR A 19 -39.67 26.63 -8.91
C TYR A 19 -38.98 26.51 -10.26
N GLY A 20 -39.24 27.42 -11.20
CA GLY A 20 -38.52 27.47 -12.47
C GLY A 20 -37.02 27.70 -12.27
N LEU A 21 -36.66 28.61 -11.36
CA LEU A 21 -35.26 28.90 -11.04
C LEU A 21 -34.56 27.73 -10.34
N LEU A 22 -35.23 27.08 -9.37
CA LEU A 22 -34.70 25.88 -8.71
C LEU A 22 -34.53 24.72 -9.68
N ALA A 23 -35.48 24.51 -10.61
CA ALA A 23 -35.37 23.48 -11.64
C ALA A 23 -34.23 23.78 -12.62
N ALA A 24 -34.05 25.05 -13.02
CA ALA A 24 -32.94 25.46 -13.88
C ALA A 24 -31.58 25.27 -13.18
N VAL A 25 -31.46 25.65 -11.90
CA VAL A 25 -30.24 25.42 -11.11
C VAL A 25 -29.92 23.94 -10.98
N MET A 26 -30.93 23.09 -10.72
CA MET A 26 -30.77 21.64 -10.64
C MET A 26 -30.38 21.01 -11.99
N ALA A 27 -30.95 21.47 -13.09
CA ALA A 27 -30.59 21.00 -14.43
C ALA A 27 -29.15 21.39 -14.81
N ILE A 28 -28.70 22.59 -14.42
CA ILE A 28 -27.32 23.05 -14.64
C ILE A 28 -26.32 22.26 -13.80
N THR A 29 -26.61 21.98 -12.52
CA THR A 29 -25.72 21.17 -11.67
C THR A 29 -25.63 19.71 -12.13
N ILE A 30 -26.71 19.12 -12.66
CA ILE A 30 -26.67 17.78 -13.26
C ILE A 30 -25.88 17.79 -14.58
N GLY A 31 -26.02 18.84 -15.41
CA GLY A 31 -25.25 18.98 -16.66
C GLY A 31 -23.74 19.11 -16.44
N LEU A 32 -23.32 19.87 -15.42
CA LEU A 32 -21.90 20.09 -15.07
C LEU A 32 -21.24 18.90 -14.37
N SER A 33 -22.01 17.89 -13.94
CA SER A 33 -21.51 16.68 -13.26
C SER A 33 -21.60 15.42 -14.11
N THR A 34 -22.00 15.53 -15.39
CA THR A 34 -21.79 14.42 -16.32
C THR A 34 -20.28 14.27 -16.56
N PRO A 35 -19.68 13.11 -16.25
CA PRO A 35 -18.30 12.88 -16.62
C PRO A 35 -18.21 13.03 -18.13
N THR A 36 -17.42 14.00 -18.59
CA THR A 36 -17.11 14.09 -20.01
C THR A 36 -16.37 12.80 -20.36
N PRO A 37 -16.89 11.96 -21.29
CA PRO A 37 -16.11 10.84 -21.76
C PRO A 37 -14.81 11.43 -22.31
N SER A 38 -13.67 10.95 -21.82
CA SER A 38 -12.38 11.29 -22.39
C SER A 38 -12.47 11.04 -23.89
N GLN A 39 -12.37 12.09 -24.71
CA GLN A 39 -12.31 11.92 -26.16
C GLN A 39 -10.93 11.35 -26.49
N ALA A 40 -10.79 10.03 -26.33
CA ALA A 40 -9.71 9.28 -26.94
C ALA A 40 -9.99 9.24 -28.44
N SER A 41 -9.03 9.68 -29.25
CA SER A 41 -9.13 9.53 -30.70
C SER A 41 -9.19 8.04 -31.06
N ILE A 42 -9.87 7.68 -32.15
CA ILE A 42 -9.76 6.33 -32.74
C ILE A 42 -8.29 5.96 -32.97
N PHE A 43 -7.43 6.94 -33.26
CA PHE A 43 -5.99 6.73 -33.36
C PHE A 43 -5.35 6.36 -32.02
N ASP A 44 -5.77 6.94 -30.90
CA ASP A 44 -5.28 6.54 -29.58
C ASP A 44 -5.72 5.12 -29.23
N LEU A 45 -6.95 4.74 -29.58
CA LEU A 45 -7.49 3.40 -29.37
C LEU A 45 -6.80 2.32 -30.23
N ILE A 46 -6.38 2.68 -31.46
CA ILE A 46 -5.74 1.77 -32.42
C ILE A 46 -4.22 1.68 -32.19
N PHE A 47 -3.55 2.78 -31.84
CA PHE A 47 -2.09 2.82 -31.73
C PHE A 47 -1.57 2.68 -30.28
N GLN A 48 -2.35 3.06 -29.27
CA GLN A 48 -2.11 2.68 -27.88
C GLN A 48 -3.09 1.56 -27.50
N GLY A 49 -2.73 0.32 -27.86
CA GLY A 49 -3.59 -0.83 -27.61
C GLY A 49 -4.10 -0.87 -26.17
N ILE A 50 -5.42 -0.78 -26.00
CA ILE A 50 -6.05 -0.87 -24.68
C ILE A 50 -5.76 -2.26 -24.11
N ARG A 51 -4.94 -2.31 -23.07
CA ARG A 51 -4.65 -3.55 -22.35
C ARG A 51 -5.63 -3.71 -21.20
N TYR A 52 -6.37 -4.81 -21.23
CA TYR A 52 -7.24 -5.24 -20.16
C TYR A 52 -6.55 -6.29 -19.31
N VAL A 53 -6.74 -6.21 -18.00
CA VAL A 53 -6.18 -7.16 -17.03
C VAL A 53 -7.32 -7.90 -16.36
N GLN A 54 -7.24 -9.24 -16.38
CA GLN A 54 -8.21 -10.09 -15.68
C GLN A 54 -7.78 -10.27 -14.22
N LEU A 55 -8.50 -9.62 -13.31
CA LEU A 55 -8.13 -9.57 -11.87
C LEU A 55 -8.22 -10.90 -11.12
N GLY A 56 -8.83 -11.93 -11.71
CA GLY A 56 -9.01 -13.24 -11.10
C GLY A 56 -7.85 -14.20 -11.24
N ASN A 57 -6.96 -13.95 -12.20
CA ASN A 57 -5.92 -14.90 -12.55
C ASN A 57 -4.68 -14.18 -13.11
N LEU A 58 -4.21 -13.12 -12.43
CA LEU A 58 -2.94 -12.50 -12.82
C LEU A 58 -1.82 -13.51 -12.62
N SER A 59 -1.01 -13.68 -13.67
CA SER A 59 0.27 -14.37 -13.55
C SER A 59 1.25 -13.54 -12.72
N ASP A 60 2.27 -14.19 -12.16
CA ASP A 60 3.34 -13.48 -11.43
C ASP A 60 4.00 -12.42 -12.32
N GLN A 61 4.15 -12.70 -13.62
CA GLN A 61 4.71 -11.76 -14.58
C GLN A 61 3.81 -10.53 -14.80
N ASP A 62 2.49 -10.71 -14.85
CA ASP A 62 1.54 -9.59 -14.98
C ASP A 62 1.55 -8.71 -13.72
N GLU A 63 1.65 -9.32 -12.53
CA GLU A 63 1.81 -8.57 -11.28
C GLU A 63 3.10 -7.75 -11.28
N VAL A 64 4.22 -8.31 -11.76
CA VAL A 64 5.51 -7.61 -11.91
C VAL A 64 5.40 -6.43 -12.88
N ASN A 65 4.76 -6.64 -14.04
CA ASN A 65 4.57 -5.59 -15.03
C ASN A 65 3.71 -4.44 -14.51
N LEU A 66 2.63 -4.76 -13.79
CA LEU A 66 1.76 -3.80 -13.12
C LEU A 66 2.51 -3.05 -12.00
N GLY A 67 3.25 -3.79 -11.16
CA GLY A 67 4.09 -3.23 -10.10
C GLY A 67 5.10 -2.22 -10.63
N GLY A 68 5.77 -2.54 -11.74
CA GLY A 68 6.72 -1.62 -12.37
C GLY A 68 6.08 -0.35 -12.93
N GLN A 69 4.80 -0.38 -13.32
CA GLN A 69 4.08 0.82 -13.72
C GLN A 69 3.69 1.68 -12.52
N ILE A 70 3.22 1.03 -11.44
CA ILE A 70 2.91 1.69 -10.16
C ILE A 70 4.17 2.38 -9.62
N ASP A 71 5.32 1.70 -9.62
CA ASP A 71 6.61 2.25 -9.18
C ASP A 71 6.99 3.53 -9.94
N ARG A 72 6.90 3.50 -11.28
CA ARG A 72 7.18 4.69 -12.11
C ARG A 72 6.26 5.85 -11.75
N GLN A 73 4.98 5.58 -11.51
CA GLN A 73 4.01 6.61 -11.18
C GLN A 73 4.20 7.14 -9.75
N LEU A 74 4.52 6.29 -8.77
CA LEU A 74 4.88 6.71 -7.40
C LEU A 74 6.06 7.68 -7.41
N LYS A 75 7.11 7.36 -8.17
CA LYS A 75 8.28 8.24 -8.36
C LYS A 75 7.90 9.56 -9.01
N ALA A 76 7.02 9.54 -10.02
CA ALA A 76 6.51 10.74 -10.66
C ALA A 76 5.65 11.61 -9.71
N GLN A 77 4.98 10.99 -8.72
CA GLN A 77 4.17 11.67 -7.71
C GLN A 77 4.96 12.10 -6.47
N GLY A 78 6.28 11.91 -6.45
CA GLY A 78 7.16 12.48 -5.43
C GLY A 78 7.79 11.48 -4.47
N VAL A 79 7.62 10.16 -4.66
CA VAL A 79 8.41 9.18 -3.91
C VAL A 79 9.87 9.28 -4.34
N ARG A 80 10.75 9.70 -3.42
CA ARG A 80 12.17 9.95 -3.70
C ARG A 80 13.02 8.78 -3.22
N VAL A 81 13.70 8.12 -4.15
CA VAL A 81 14.67 7.07 -3.79
C VAL A 81 15.89 7.68 -3.11
N TYR A 82 16.26 7.14 -1.96
CA TYR A 82 17.46 7.50 -1.23
C TYR A 82 18.71 7.11 -2.03
N ASN A 83 19.57 8.10 -2.32
CA ASN A 83 20.78 7.93 -3.13
C ASN A 83 22.05 8.52 -2.50
N ARG A 84 21.98 9.02 -1.26
CA ARG A 84 23.13 9.64 -0.58
C ARG A 84 24.21 8.63 -0.17
N ASN A 85 23.82 7.38 0.11
CA ASN A 85 24.75 6.32 0.47
C ASN A 85 24.29 4.98 -0.14
N SER A 86 24.98 4.53 -1.20
CA SER A 86 24.68 3.26 -1.87
C SER A 86 24.92 2.04 -0.98
N GLY A 87 25.78 2.15 0.05
CA GLY A 87 26.02 1.07 1.02
C GLY A 87 24.79 0.73 1.85
N VAL A 88 23.99 1.74 2.21
CA VAL A 88 22.71 1.53 2.91
C VAL A 88 21.74 0.81 1.98
N SER A 89 21.54 1.31 0.76
CA SER A 89 20.62 0.67 -0.20
C SER A 89 21.03 -0.77 -0.53
N ALA A 90 22.34 -1.05 -0.67
CA ALA A 90 22.84 -2.40 -0.88
C ALA A 90 22.57 -3.32 0.31
N TYR A 91 22.75 -2.82 1.54
CA TYR A 91 22.48 -3.57 2.75
C TYR A 91 20.98 -3.87 2.95
N ILE A 92 20.11 -2.90 2.68
CA ILE A 92 18.65 -3.13 2.70
C ILE A 92 18.27 -4.17 1.65
N ASN A 93 18.84 -4.08 0.44
CA ASN A 93 18.61 -5.10 -0.58
C ASN A 93 19.13 -6.49 -0.14
N GLU A 94 20.29 -6.58 0.52
CA GLU A 94 20.81 -7.86 1.07
C GLU A 94 19.82 -8.52 2.02
N ILE A 95 19.29 -7.77 3.00
CA ILE A 95 18.26 -8.25 3.93
C ILE A 95 17.01 -8.71 3.15
N GLY A 96 16.53 -7.87 2.25
CA GLY A 96 15.32 -8.13 1.47
C GLY A 96 15.42 -9.38 0.61
N GLN A 97 16.52 -9.56 -0.13
CA GLN A 97 16.72 -10.72 -0.99
C GLN A 97 16.82 -12.02 -0.18
N ARG A 98 17.49 -11.97 1.00
CA ARG A 98 17.52 -13.10 1.93
C ARG A 98 16.12 -13.50 2.37
N LEU A 99 15.28 -12.54 2.76
CA LEU A 99 13.89 -12.80 3.16
C LEU A 99 13.04 -13.32 2.00
N ALA A 100 13.14 -12.69 0.82
CA ALA A 100 12.38 -13.06 -0.38
C ALA A 100 12.67 -14.49 -0.83
N SER A 101 13.94 -14.92 -0.79
CA SER A 101 14.36 -16.29 -1.12
C SER A 101 13.75 -17.36 -0.21
N SER A 102 13.33 -16.98 1.00
CA SER A 102 12.71 -17.85 2.01
C SER A 102 11.17 -17.75 2.04
N SER A 103 10.59 -16.98 1.11
CA SER A 103 9.16 -16.71 1.05
C SER A 103 8.38 -17.78 0.27
N ASP A 104 7.05 -17.70 0.30
CA ASP A 104 6.18 -18.60 -0.46
C ASP A 104 6.19 -18.31 -1.99
N ARG A 105 6.75 -17.18 -2.44
CA ARG A 105 6.87 -16.81 -3.87
C ARG A 105 8.30 -16.35 -4.22
N PRO A 106 9.32 -17.21 -4.06
CA PRO A 106 10.73 -16.81 -4.16
C PRO A 106 11.19 -16.45 -5.58
N ASN A 107 10.40 -16.81 -6.60
CA ASN A 107 10.75 -16.60 -8.02
C ASN A 107 10.31 -15.23 -8.57
N ILE A 108 9.66 -14.39 -7.77
CA ILE A 108 9.35 -13.00 -8.17
C ILE A 108 10.64 -12.18 -8.13
N PRO A 109 10.89 -11.30 -9.10
CA PRO A 109 12.01 -10.36 -9.05
C PRO A 109 11.77 -9.23 -8.04
N TYR A 110 11.99 -9.50 -6.75
CA TYR A 110 11.81 -8.51 -5.69
C TYR A 110 12.77 -7.32 -5.85
N THR A 111 12.23 -6.11 -5.69
CA THR A 111 12.97 -4.84 -5.72
C THR A 111 12.77 -4.10 -4.41
N PHE A 112 13.84 -3.91 -3.66
CA PHE A 112 13.84 -3.18 -2.39
C PHE A 112 14.38 -1.77 -2.59
N GLN A 113 13.58 -0.77 -2.26
CA GLN A 113 13.93 0.64 -2.45
C GLN A 113 13.95 1.35 -1.10
N VAL A 114 15.06 2.02 -0.82
CA VAL A 114 15.12 2.94 0.31
C VAL A 114 14.53 4.27 -0.13
N VAL A 115 13.58 4.80 0.62
CA VAL A 115 12.88 6.05 0.31
C VAL A 115 13.30 7.12 1.31
N ASP A 116 13.64 8.29 0.78
CA ASP A 116 14.15 9.44 1.51
C ASP A 116 13.02 10.18 2.24
N ASP A 117 12.62 9.61 3.38
CA ASP A 117 11.54 10.08 4.24
C ASP A 117 11.86 9.69 5.68
N ASP A 118 11.69 10.64 6.61
CA ASP A 118 11.97 10.46 8.03
C ASP A 118 10.79 9.82 8.80
N SER A 119 9.65 9.57 8.14
CA SER A 119 8.56 8.79 8.70
C SER A 119 8.98 7.33 8.93
N VAL A 120 8.48 6.76 10.04
CA VAL A 120 8.61 5.33 10.30
C VAL A 120 7.52 4.63 9.50
N ASN A 121 7.85 4.22 8.27
CA ASN A 121 6.94 3.45 7.43
C ASN A 121 7.69 2.51 6.48
N ALA A 122 6.97 1.50 6.00
CA ALA A 122 7.32 0.66 4.87
C ALA A 122 6.03 0.26 4.16
N PHE A 123 6.12 -0.04 2.87
CA PHE A 123 4.97 -0.56 2.14
C PHE A 123 5.42 -1.41 0.96
N ALA A 124 4.53 -2.27 0.49
CA ALA A 124 4.73 -3.07 -0.70
C ALA A 124 3.63 -2.84 -1.73
N THR A 125 4.00 -2.86 -3.01
CA THR A 125 3.06 -2.87 -4.14
C THR A 125 3.09 -4.21 -4.87
N ALA A 126 2.21 -4.38 -5.85
CA ALA A 126 2.15 -5.57 -6.68
C ALA A 126 3.53 -5.92 -7.27
N GLY A 127 3.79 -7.22 -7.49
CA GLY A 127 4.93 -7.64 -8.31
C GLY A 127 6.31 -7.56 -7.67
N GLY A 128 6.42 -7.52 -6.33
CA GLY A 128 7.71 -7.63 -5.65
C GLY A 128 8.38 -6.31 -5.27
N PHE A 129 7.70 -5.17 -5.44
CA PHE A 129 8.26 -3.85 -5.12
C PHE A 129 8.00 -3.50 -3.66
N VAL A 130 9.07 -3.28 -2.89
CA VAL A 130 9.04 -2.97 -1.46
C VAL A 130 9.77 -1.67 -1.21
N TYR A 131 9.18 -0.78 -0.41
CA TYR A 131 9.66 0.57 -0.12
C TYR A 131 9.89 0.70 1.38
N ILE A 132 11.10 1.14 1.75
CA ILE A 132 11.56 1.21 3.13
C ILE A 132 11.97 2.66 3.41
N GLN A 133 11.24 3.36 4.27
CA GLN A 133 11.55 4.75 4.60
C GLN A 133 12.82 4.83 5.47
N THR A 134 13.62 5.88 5.32
CA THR A 134 14.80 6.08 6.17
C THR A 134 14.46 6.21 7.65
N GLY A 135 13.29 6.76 8.00
CA GLY A 135 12.81 6.82 9.39
C GLY A 135 12.63 5.43 10.01
N LEU A 136 12.10 4.47 9.25
CA LEU A 136 11.98 3.07 9.71
C LEU A 136 13.35 2.44 9.98
N ILE A 137 14.31 2.65 9.08
CA ILE A 137 15.68 2.13 9.25
C ILE A 137 16.32 2.70 10.52
N LYS A 138 16.12 4.00 10.80
CA LYS A 138 16.64 4.66 12.01
C LYS A 138 15.93 4.19 13.29
N ALA A 139 14.64 3.85 13.22
CA ALA A 139 13.83 3.44 14.36
C ALA A 139 14.11 2.00 14.83
N ALA A 140 14.50 1.10 13.92
CA ALA A 140 14.87 -0.26 14.28
C ALA A 140 16.14 -0.27 15.16
N ALA A 141 16.12 -1.05 16.25
CA ALA A 141 17.27 -1.15 17.16
C ALA A 141 18.35 -2.11 16.66
N ASN A 142 17.98 -3.06 15.80
CA ASN A 142 18.88 -4.05 15.21
C ASN A 142 18.30 -4.56 13.87
N GLU A 143 19.08 -5.38 13.17
CA GLU A 143 18.72 -5.92 11.85
C GLU A 143 17.49 -6.83 11.92
N ALA A 144 17.32 -7.60 12.99
CA ALA A 144 16.19 -8.51 13.16
C ALA A 144 14.84 -7.78 13.26
N GLU A 145 14.81 -6.60 13.90
CA GLU A 145 13.61 -5.75 13.93
C GLU A 145 13.25 -5.22 12.54
N LEU A 146 14.23 -4.67 11.82
CA LEU A 146 14.03 -4.18 10.45
C LEU A 146 13.60 -5.32 9.52
N ALA A 147 14.27 -6.48 9.61
CA ALA A 147 13.96 -7.67 8.84
C ALA A 147 12.54 -8.17 9.15
N GLY A 148 12.05 -8.02 10.39
CA GLY A 148 10.67 -8.34 10.76
C GLY A 148 9.65 -7.51 9.98
N VAL A 149 9.84 -6.20 9.89
CA VAL A 149 8.97 -5.31 9.09
C VAL A 149 9.07 -5.63 7.60
N MET A 150 10.27 -5.85 7.08
CA MET A 150 10.44 -6.23 5.67
C MET A 150 9.81 -7.59 5.36
N ALA A 151 9.85 -8.54 6.29
CA ALA A 151 9.22 -9.84 6.14
C ALA A 151 7.69 -9.72 6.12
N HIS A 152 7.13 -8.81 6.92
CA HIS A 152 5.71 -8.44 6.88
C HIS A 152 5.29 -7.89 5.52
N GLU A 153 6.06 -6.97 4.94
CA GLU A 153 5.81 -6.44 3.59
C GLU A 153 5.86 -7.54 2.50
N ILE A 154 6.82 -8.47 2.60
CA ILE A 154 6.87 -9.65 1.74
C ILE A 154 5.64 -10.56 1.98
N GLY A 155 5.13 -10.61 3.20
CA GLY A 155 3.85 -11.22 3.57
C GLY A 155 2.68 -10.66 2.76
N HIS A 156 2.59 -9.34 2.60
CA HIS A 156 1.57 -8.70 1.74
C HIS A 156 1.69 -9.11 0.26
N ILE A 157 2.91 -9.21 -0.26
CA ILE A 157 3.17 -9.62 -1.66
C ILE A 157 2.80 -11.10 -1.88
N THR A 158 3.21 -11.97 -0.96
CA THR A 158 2.92 -13.41 -1.04
C THR A 158 1.43 -13.71 -0.85
N GLY A 159 0.74 -12.93 -0.01
CA GLY A 159 -0.72 -12.96 0.14
C GLY A 159 -1.51 -12.25 -0.97
N ARG A 160 -0.83 -11.61 -1.93
CA ARG A 160 -1.45 -10.82 -3.03
C ARG A 160 -2.45 -9.76 -2.52
N HIS A 161 -2.19 -9.19 -1.34
CA HIS A 161 -3.14 -8.27 -0.67
C HIS A 161 -3.43 -7.01 -1.50
N ALA A 162 -2.40 -6.41 -2.10
CA ALA A 162 -2.56 -5.26 -2.99
C ALA A 162 -3.46 -5.58 -4.19
N ILE A 163 -3.28 -6.73 -4.84
CA ILE A 163 -4.12 -7.16 -5.97
C ILE A 163 -5.58 -7.35 -5.54
N ASN A 164 -5.81 -7.95 -4.37
CA ASN A 164 -7.14 -8.14 -3.83
C ASN A 164 -7.83 -6.80 -3.52
N GLN A 165 -7.10 -5.82 -2.97
CA GLN A 165 -7.63 -4.48 -2.72
C GLN A 165 -7.90 -3.71 -4.02
N MET A 166 -6.98 -3.77 -4.98
CA MET A 166 -7.17 -3.18 -6.31
C MET A 166 -8.44 -3.70 -6.97
N ARG A 167 -8.71 -5.00 -6.83
CA ARG A 167 -9.92 -5.63 -7.33
C ARG A 167 -11.19 -5.13 -6.65
N GLN A 168 -11.18 -5.04 -5.32
CA GLN A 168 -12.31 -4.50 -4.57
C GLN A 168 -12.58 -3.05 -4.96
N GLN A 169 -11.53 -2.22 -5.06
CA GLN A 169 -11.65 -0.82 -5.45
C GLN A 169 -12.13 -0.66 -6.90
N ALA A 170 -11.64 -1.49 -7.83
CA ALA A 170 -12.07 -1.45 -9.23
C ALA A 170 -13.56 -1.81 -9.37
N LEU A 171 -14.04 -2.79 -8.61
CA LEU A 171 -15.46 -3.15 -8.53
C LEU A 171 -16.29 -2.01 -7.91
N ALA A 172 -15.84 -1.45 -6.78
CA ALA A 172 -16.53 -0.37 -6.09
C ALA A 172 -16.61 0.91 -6.94
N SER A 173 -15.60 1.17 -7.77
CA SER A 173 -15.54 2.34 -8.65
C SER A 173 -16.26 2.15 -9.99
N GLY A 174 -16.81 0.96 -10.26
CA GLY A 174 -17.49 0.63 -11.52
C GLY A 174 -16.57 0.57 -12.75
N VAL A 175 -15.24 0.58 -12.55
CA VAL A 175 -14.25 0.51 -13.63
C VAL A 175 -13.92 -0.93 -14.03
N ALA A 176 -14.39 -1.91 -13.24
CA ALA A 176 -14.38 -3.32 -13.58
C ALA A 176 -15.62 -3.66 -14.42
N GLY A 177 -15.40 -3.97 -15.70
CA GLY A 177 -16.42 -4.51 -16.60
C GLY A 177 -16.66 -6.00 -16.34
N ALA A 178 -16.59 -6.82 -17.39
CA ALA A 178 -16.70 -8.28 -17.31
C ALA A 178 -15.44 -8.96 -16.71
N LEU A 179 -15.01 -8.53 -15.53
CA LEU A 179 -13.77 -8.92 -14.83
C LEU A 179 -12.46 -8.40 -15.43
N GLU A 180 -12.58 -7.54 -16.44
CA GLU A 180 -11.49 -6.84 -17.08
C GLU A 180 -11.45 -5.38 -16.62
N VAL A 181 -10.26 -4.90 -16.30
CA VAL A 181 -10.01 -3.50 -15.98
C VAL A 181 -8.93 -2.98 -16.91
N ARG A 182 -9.09 -1.74 -17.40
CA ARG A 182 -8.05 -1.07 -18.16
C ARG A 182 -6.79 -0.92 -17.30
N GLN A 183 -5.65 -1.18 -17.90
CA GLN A 183 -4.37 -1.16 -17.19
C GLN A 183 -4.06 0.20 -16.55
N ASP A 184 -4.35 1.32 -17.22
CA ASP A 184 -4.18 2.69 -16.69
C ASP A 184 -5.01 2.93 -15.41
N ALA A 185 -6.26 2.49 -15.41
CA ALA A 185 -7.15 2.59 -14.26
C ALA A 185 -6.61 1.76 -13.08
N LEU A 186 -6.10 0.55 -13.34
CA LEU A 186 -5.47 -0.27 -12.30
C LEU A 186 -4.21 0.39 -11.74
N VAL A 187 -3.33 0.94 -12.57
CA VAL A 187 -2.13 1.63 -12.07
C VAL A 187 -2.53 2.78 -11.14
N ASN A 188 -3.51 3.60 -11.53
CA ASN A 188 -4.01 4.70 -10.69
C ASN A 188 -4.56 4.20 -9.35
N ILE A 189 -5.36 3.13 -9.36
CA ILE A 189 -5.86 2.49 -8.13
C ILE A 189 -4.69 1.98 -7.28
N GLY A 190 -3.71 1.31 -7.89
CA GLY A 190 -2.54 0.79 -7.19
C GLY A 190 -1.71 1.87 -6.50
N VAL A 191 -1.51 3.00 -7.18
CA VAL A 191 -0.84 4.19 -6.61
C VAL A 191 -1.65 4.79 -5.47
N GLN A 192 -2.96 4.93 -5.65
CA GLN A 192 -3.85 5.42 -4.60
C GLN A 192 -3.79 4.53 -3.35
N LEU A 193 -3.86 3.21 -3.53
CA LEU A 193 -3.77 2.26 -2.44
C LEU A 193 -2.45 2.39 -1.67
N ALA A 194 -1.33 2.44 -2.40
CA ALA A 194 0.00 2.57 -1.80
C ALA A 194 0.18 3.84 -0.96
N LEU A 195 -0.52 4.92 -1.30
CA LEU A 195 -0.36 6.23 -0.63
C LEU A 195 -1.42 6.53 0.43
N GLN A 196 -2.62 5.93 0.34
CA GLN A 196 -3.79 6.49 1.04
C GLN A 196 -4.64 5.46 1.76
N LEU A 197 -4.58 4.17 1.41
CA LEU A 197 -5.57 3.22 1.90
C LEU A 197 -4.93 2.22 2.87
N PRO A 198 -5.49 2.09 4.09
CA PRO A 198 -5.05 1.08 5.03
C PRO A 198 -5.35 -0.32 4.51
N ASN A 199 -4.52 -1.27 4.91
CA ASN A 199 -4.81 -2.68 4.73
C ASN A 199 -6.01 -3.13 5.57
N SER A 200 -6.67 -4.23 5.16
CA SER A 200 -7.70 -4.86 5.97
C SER A 200 -7.08 -5.61 7.16
N ARG A 201 -7.85 -5.81 8.24
CA ARG A 201 -7.39 -6.55 9.42
C ARG A 201 -6.98 -7.98 9.07
N GLU A 202 -7.74 -8.62 8.19
CA GLU A 202 -7.47 -9.97 7.71
C GLU A 202 -6.15 -10.03 6.93
N ALA A 203 -5.88 -9.02 6.09
CA ALA A 203 -4.62 -8.90 5.36
C ALA A 203 -3.44 -8.70 6.33
N GLU A 204 -3.60 -7.91 7.39
CA GLU A 204 -2.56 -7.71 8.40
C GLU A 204 -2.23 -9.01 9.17
N TYR A 205 -3.23 -9.79 9.59
CA TYR A 205 -2.98 -11.08 10.26
C TYR A 205 -2.34 -12.11 9.32
N ASP A 206 -2.73 -12.12 8.04
CA ASP A 206 -2.13 -13.01 7.05
C ASP A 206 -0.68 -12.63 6.79
N ALA A 207 -0.41 -11.32 6.64
CA ALA A 207 0.94 -10.79 6.46
C ALA A 207 1.82 -11.02 7.70
N ASP A 208 1.31 -10.86 8.92
CA ASP A 208 2.01 -11.23 10.16
C ASP A 208 2.43 -12.69 10.14
N ARG A 209 1.49 -13.59 9.84
CA ARG A 209 1.73 -15.03 9.85
C ARG A 209 2.78 -15.42 8.81
N ARG A 210 2.68 -14.87 7.60
CA ARG A 210 3.65 -15.13 6.52
C ARG A 210 5.00 -14.51 6.83
N GLY A 211 5.02 -13.26 7.29
CA GLY A 211 6.22 -12.52 7.65
C GLY A 211 7.00 -13.21 8.76
N PHE A 212 6.33 -13.66 9.83
CA PHE A 212 6.95 -14.41 10.91
C PHE A 212 7.63 -15.70 10.39
N ASN A 213 6.96 -16.45 9.52
CA ASN A 213 7.52 -17.67 8.94
C ASN A 213 8.67 -17.37 7.97
N ASN A 214 8.55 -16.34 7.13
CA ASN A 214 9.61 -15.92 6.21
C ASN A 214 10.87 -15.50 6.97
N LEU A 215 10.70 -14.74 8.06
CA LEU A 215 11.76 -14.28 8.95
C LEU A 215 12.49 -15.48 9.60
N GLY A 216 11.72 -16.42 10.16
CA GLY A 216 12.26 -17.63 10.76
C GLY A 216 12.99 -18.54 9.77
N ARG A 217 12.42 -18.77 8.57
CA ARG A 217 13.05 -19.55 7.49
C ARG A 217 14.34 -18.91 6.99
N ALA A 218 14.40 -17.59 6.95
CA ALA A 218 15.60 -16.83 6.61
C ALA A 218 16.67 -16.88 7.71
N GLY A 219 16.38 -17.46 8.88
CA GLY A 219 17.32 -17.65 9.99
C GLY A 219 17.50 -16.41 10.89
N TYR A 220 16.63 -15.42 10.78
CA TYR A 220 16.61 -14.26 11.68
C TYR A 220 15.96 -14.62 13.02
N ASP A 221 16.30 -13.85 14.05
CA ASP A 221 15.60 -13.93 15.33
C ASP A 221 14.17 -13.39 15.20
N THR A 222 13.18 -14.27 15.32
CA THR A 222 11.76 -13.93 15.17
C THR A 222 11.25 -12.95 16.23
N ARG A 223 11.97 -12.82 17.35
CA ARG A 223 11.62 -11.83 18.40
C ARG A 223 11.79 -10.41 17.91
N GLY A 224 12.64 -10.14 16.91
CA GLY A 224 12.79 -8.81 16.33
C GLY A 224 11.47 -8.27 15.76
N PHE A 225 10.66 -9.13 15.13
CA PHE A 225 9.35 -8.69 14.64
C PHE A 225 8.41 -8.32 15.81
N ILE A 226 8.39 -9.13 16.86
CA ILE A 226 7.57 -8.89 18.06
C ILE A 226 8.00 -7.58 18.75
N THR A 227 9.30 -7.38 18.97
CA THR A 227 9.79 -6.20 19.69
C THR A 227 9.57 -4.92 18.89
N PHE A 228 9.68 -4.96 17.57
CA PHE A 228 9.35 -3.81 16.74
C PHE A 228 7.86 -3.47 16.80
N MET A 229 6.97 -4.47 16.68
CA MET A 229 5.52 -4.26 16.81
C MET A 229 5.13 -3.69 18.18
N GLN A 230 5.76 -4.16 19.25
CA GLN A 230 5.57 -3.60 20.60
C GLN A 230 6.01 -2.14 20.71
N LYS A 231 7.09 -1.73 20.02
CA LYS A 231 7.51 -0.32 19.96
C LYS A 231 6.44 0.54 19.29
N LEU A 232 5.86 0.07 18.20
CA LEU A 232 4.80 0.79 17.49
C LEU A 232 3.55 0.97 18.37
N GLU A 233 3.15 -0.05 19.13
CA GLU A 233 2.04 0.01 20.09
C GLU A 233 2.34 0.94 21.29
N GLY A 234 3.59 0.96 21.77
CA GLY A 234 4.03 1.75 22.92
C GLY A 234 4.21 3.25 22.64
N GLY A 235 4.06 3.68 21.39
CA GLY A 235 4.15 5.06 20.95
C GLY A 235 5.21 5.28 19.86
N SER A 236 4.92 6.23 18.96
CA SER A 236 5.85 6.89 18.02
C SER A 236 5.79 6.52 16.53
N SER A 237 4.73 5.91 16.00
CA SER A 237 4.57 5.80 14.53
C SER A 237 3.11 5.80 14.08
N ALA A 238 2.45 6.95 14.21
CA ALA A 238 1.08 7.15 13.72
C ALA A 238 0.95 6.80 12.23
N GLU A 239 2.00 7.06 11.45
CA GLU A 239 2.03 6.77 10.01
C GLU A 239 1.97 5.26 9.73
N PHE A 240 2.84 4.45 10.36
CA PHE A 240 2.82 2.99 10.22
C PHE A 240 1.46 2.40 10.63
N LEU A 241 0.91 2.84 11.76
CA LEU A 241 -0.39 2.35 12.23
C LEU A 241 -1.58 2.83 11.38
N SER A 242 -1.39 3.90 10.59
CA SER A 242 -2.38 4.39 9.63
C SER A 242 -2.46 3.50 8.40
N SER A 243 -1.33 2.96 7.91
CA SER A 243 -1.32 2.00 6.78
C SER A 243 -1.52 0.55 7.23
N HIS A 244 -1.06 0.19 8.42
CA HIS A 244 -1.12 -1.15 9.01
C HIS A 244 -1.94 -1.15 10.31
N PRO A 245 -3.27 -1.20 10.23
CA PRO A 245 -4.11 -1.12 11.42
C PRO A 245 -3.84 -2.30 12.36
N ASN A 246 -3.73 -2.00 13.66
CA ASN A 246 -3.57 -3.01 14.69
C ASN A 246 -4.88 -3.17 15.48
N PRO A 247 -5.63 -4.27 15.29
CA PRO A 247 -6.86 -4.53 16.06
C PRO A 247 -6.61 -4.90 17.54
N GLY A 248 -5.36 -4.89 18.02
CA GLY A 248 -5.00 -5.02 19.44
C GLY A 248 -4.48 -6.40 19.87
N ASN A 249 -4.40 -7.37 18.97
CA ASN A 249 -4.00 -8.76 19.25
C ASN A 249 -2.88 -9.27 18.32
N ARG A 250 -2.32 -8.42 17.45
CA ARG A 250 -1.24 -8.81 16.53
C ARG A 250 0.01 -9.25 17.29
N VAL A 251 0.45 -8.45 18.28
CA VAL A 251 1.59 -8.79 19.15
C VAL A 251 1.34 -10.10 19.91
N SER A 252 0.16 -10.30 20.50
CA SER A 252 -0.15 -11.55 21.21
C SER A 252 -0.16 -12.77 20.29
N ASN A 253 -0.59 -12.61 19.02
CA ASN A 253 -0.56 -13.68 18.04
C ASN A 253 0.89 -14.04 17.66
N LEU A 254 1.74 -13.04 17.40
CA LEU A 254 3.16 -13.27 17.11
C LEU A 254 3.88 -13.92 18.30
N GLN A 255 3.59 -13.49 19.53
CA GLN A 255 4.11 -14.13 20.75
C GLN A 255 3.66 -15.59 20.87
N SER A 256 2.41 -15.89 20.53
CA SER A 256 1.88 -17.26 20.53
C SER A 256 2.60 -18.12 19.49
N MET A 257 2.82 -17.59 18.28
CA MET A 257 3.60 -18.28 17.23
C MET A 257 5.04 -18.55 17.66
N ASN A 258 5.68 -17.57 18.31
CA ASN A 258 7.04 -17.74 18.84
C ASN A 258 7.11 -18.78 19.96
N SER A 259 6.12 -18.78 20.85
CA SER A 259 6.03 -19.72 21.97
C SER A 259 5.75 -21.15 21.52
N ALA A 260 5.13 -21.33 20.36
CA ALA A 260 4.96 -22.65 19.73
C ALA A 260 6.28 -23.30 19.30
N GLY A 261 7.39 -22.54 19.26
CA GLY A 261 8.74 -23.08 19.10
C GLY A 261 9.09 -23.55 17.69
N THR A 262 8.39 -23.07 16.66
CA THR A 262 8.68 -23.42 15.25
C THR A 262 10.09 -22.99 14.83
N TYR A 263 10.61 -21.89 15.39
CA TYR A 263 11.94 -21.36 15.12
C TYR A 263 12.69 -21.12 16.43
N PRO A 264 14.02 -21.26 16.45
CA PRO A 264 14.79 -21.09 17.67
C PRO A 264 14.96 -19.61 18.03
N ASN A 265 14.97 -19.29 19.33
CA ASN A 265 15.15 -17.93 19.87
C ASN A 265 16.61 -17.45 19.85
N ASN A 266 17.41 -17.88 18.86
CA ASN A 266 18.83 -17.56 18.72
C ASN A 266 19.23 -17.25 17.27
N GLY A 267 18.26 -16.80 16.47
CA GLY A 267 18.51 -16.37 15.10
C GLY A 267 19.42 -15.15 15.01
N VAL A 268 19.80 -14.78 13.78
CA VAL A 268 20.74 -13.68 13.53
C VAL A 268 20.07 -12.30 13.61
N GLY A 269 20.87 -11.24 13.51
CA GLY A 269 20.39 -9.86 13.35
C GLY A 269 20.15 -9.11 14.65
N THR A 270 20.54 -9.67 15.81
CA THR A 270 20.31 -9.07 17.13
C THR A 270 21.41 -8.11 17.59
N ASP A 271 22.56 -8.05 16.89
CA ASP A 271 23.66 -7.14 17.22
C ASP A 271 23.35 -5.68 16.79
N ALA A 272 23.01 -4.86 17.77
CA ALA A 272 22.70 -3.44 17.56
C ALA A 272 23.91 -2.61 17.08
N ASN A 273 25.13 -2.96 17.47
CA ASN A 273 26.33 -2.21 17.06
C ASN A 273 26.70 -2.53 15.61
N ALA A 274 26.62 -3.81 15.22
CA ALA A 274 26.77 -4.20 13.82
C ALA A 274 25.75 -3.48 12.93
N TYR A 275 24.47 -3.48 13.34
CA TYR A 275 23.40 -2.77 12.64
C TYR A 275 23.69 -1.28 12.46
N ARG A 276 23.99 -0.56 13.55
CA ARG A 276 24.31 0.88 13.53
C ARG A 276 25.50 1.21 12.64
N ASN A 277 26.50 0.34 12.57
CA ASN A 277 27.64 0.53 11.69
C ASN A 277 27.26 0.40 10.21
N ARG A 278 26.37 -0.54 9.86
CA ARG A 278 25.89 -0.74 8.48
C ARG A 278 25.03 0.41 7.98
N ILE A 279 24.25 1.03 8.86
CA ILE A 279 23.37 2.16 8.52
C ILE A 279 24.02 3.54 8.75
N ARG A 280 25.32 3.58 9.02
CA ARG A 280 26.04 4.83 9.29
C ARG A 280 25.95 5.77 8.07
N GLY A 281 25.53 7.01 8.31
CA GLY A 281 25.37 8.03 7.28
C GLY A 281 23.94 8.16 6.72
N LEU A 282 22.97 7.46 7.30
CA LEU A 282 21.56 7.85 7.27
C LEU A 282 21.26 9.04 8.20
#